data_AF-A0A0N7F4H0-F1
#
_entry.id   AF-A0A0N7F4H0-F1
#
_cell.length_a   1.000
_cell.length_b   1.000
_cell.length_c   1.000
_cell.angle_alpha   90.00
_cell.angle_beta   90.00
_cell.angle_gamma   90.00
#
_symmetry.space_group_name_H-M   'P 1'
#
loop_
_entity.id
_entity.type
_entity.pdbx_description
1 polymer ?
#
loop_
_entity_poly.entity_id
_entity_poly.type
_entity_poly.pdbx_seq_one_letter_code
_entity_poly.pdbx_strand_id
1 'polypeptide(L)'
;MVAAAGRKDLAEALAVVVTTDGHDDVTYSLSGDANFTYADIAEAMSVVLEREVTYQPVTPEQLRAALVKSGMDGELAGFLASLDETIAAGVFARTGDDLSRLIGRPTTGLVEGLTAK
;
A
#
# COMPACT_ATOMS: atom_id res chain seq x y z
N MET A 1 -7.77 1.28 -6.51
CA MET A 1 -6.97 2.22 -5.69
C MET A 1 -6.54 1.48 -4.44
N VAL A 2 -5.47 1.92 -3.80
CA VAL A 2 -4.92 1.28 -2.59
C VAL A 2 -4.75 2.31 -1.48
N ALA A 3 -5.25 1.99 -0.29
CA ALA A 3 -5.02 2.77 0.93
C ALA A 3 -3.78 2.24 1.67
N ALA A 4 -2.61 2.47 1.07
CA ALA A 4 -1.34 1.98 1.60
C ALA A 4 -0.99 2.67 2.93
N ALA A 5 -0.40 1.91 3.86
CA ALA A 5 0.11 2.40 5.12
C ALA A 5 1.57 1.96 5.32
N GLY A 6 2.38 2.82 5.92
CA GLY A 6 3.77 2.48 6.25
C GLY A 6 3.83 1.38 7.32
N ARG A 7 4.79 0.46 7.20
CA ARG A 7 5.02 -0.59 8.23
C ARG A 7 5.25 0.00 9.63
N LYS A 8 5.84 1.20 9.72
CA LYS A 8 6.04 1.91 10.98
C LYS A 8 4.72 2.35 11.62
N ASP A 9 3.77 2.85 10.83
CA ASP A 9 2.44 3.22 11.32
C ASP A 9 1.68 1.98 11.83
N LEU A 10 1.73 0.88 11.07
CA LEU A 10 1.12 -0.39 11.47
C LEU A 10 1.73 -0.94 12.77
N ALA A 11 3.06 -0.84 12.92
CA ALA A 11 3.75 -1.26 14.14
C ALA A 11 3.42 -0.38 15.35
N GLU A 12 3.27 0.93 15.15
CA GLU A 12 2.85 1.87 16.19
C GLU A 12 1.42 1.57 16.66
N ALA A 13 0.49 1.31 15.73
CA ALA A 13 -0.87 0.91 16.06
C ALA A 13 -0.91 -0.41 16.86
N LEU A 14 -0.12 -1.39 16.46
CA LEU A 14 0.00 -2.65 17.21
C LEU A 14 0.58 -2.41 18.62
N ALA A 15 1.57 -1.52 18.75
CA ALA A 15 2.13 -1.16 20.04
C ALA A 15 1.08 -0.53 20.95
N VAL A 16 0.25 0.39 20.44
CA VAL A 16 -0.88 0.97 21.18
C VAL A 16 -1.85 -0.11 21.65
N VAL A 17 -2.26 -1.00 20.73
CA VAL A 17 -3.21 -2.08 21.04
C VAL A 17 -2.70 -3.01 22.15
N VAL A 18 -1.40 -3.33 22.15
CA VAL A 18 -0.81 -4.27 23.12
C VAL A 18 -0.48 -3.62 24.46
N THR A 19 -0.37 -2.29 24.53
CA THR A 19 0.13 -1.58 25.73
C THR A 19 -0.89 -0.70 26.43
N THR A 20 -2.10 -0.57 25.89
CA THR A 20 -3.17 0.24 26.47
C THR A 20 -4.46 -0.56 26.61
N ASP A 21 -5.36 -0.12 27.49
CA ASP A 21 -6.64 -0.79 27.74
C ASP A 21 -7.70 -0.40 26.69
N GLY A 22 -8.76 -1.21 26.57
CA GLY A 22 -9.94 -0.89 25.75
C GLY A 22 -9.91 -1.45 24.32
N HIS A 23 -9.04 -2.43 24.06
CA HIS A 23 -8.89 -3.09 22.76
C HIS A 23 -9.40 -4.53 22.72
N ASP A 24 -9.91 -5.05 23.83
CA ASP A 24 -10.45 -6.41 23.93
C ASP A 24 -11.69 -6.58 23.05
N ASP A 25 -11.75 -7.70 22.32
CA ASP A 25 -12.85 -8.06 21.40
C ASP A 25 -13.13 -7.01 20.30
N VAL A 26 -12.15 -6.15 19.97
CA VAL A 26 -12.26 -5.15 18.88
C VAL A 26 -11.56 -5.63 17.61
N THR A 27 -12.22 -5.48 16.46
CA THR A 27 -11.60 -5.65 15.14
C THR A 27 -11.32 -4.28 14.53
N TYR A 28 -10.06 -4.04 14.16
CA TYR A 28 -9.62 -2.81 13.49
C TYR A 28 -9.36 -3.05 12.00
N SER A 29 -9.74 -2.10 11.16
CA SER A 29 -9.41 -2.08 9.74
C SER A 29 -8.29 -1.08 9.46
N LEU A 30 -7.05 -1.56 9.49
CA LEU A 30 -5.87 -0.71 9.37
C LEU A 30 -5.58 -0.39 7.90
N SER A 31 -5.78 0.87 7.51
CA SER A 31 -5.49 1.39 6.17
C SER A 31 -4.94 2.82 6.25
N GLY A 32 -4.28 3.27 5.18
CA GLY A 32 -3.84 4.67 5.07
C GLY A 32 -5.01 5.65 4.97
N ASP A 33 -4.77 6.92 5.29
CA ASP A 33 -5.80 7.97 5.25
C ASP A 33 -6.19 8.39 3.82
N ALA A 34 -5.38 8.03 2.83
CA ALA A 34 -5.60 8.36 1.43
C ALA A 34 -5.60 7.11 0.54
N ASN A 35 -6.42 7.15 -0.49
CA ASN A 35 -6.43 6.16 -1.57
C ASN A 35 -5.48 6.64 -2.68
N PHE A 36 -4.57 5.77 -3.10
CA PHE A 36 -3.64 6.05 -4.18
C PHE A 36 -3.94 5.19 -5.41
N THR A 37 -3.80 5.79 -6.58
CA THR A 37 -3.67 5.10 -7.86
C THR A 37 -2.19 4.80 -8.14
N TYR A 38 -1.92 3.93 -9.10
CA TYR A 38 -0.54 3.72 -9.57
C TYR A 38 0.06 4.98 -10.22
N ALA A 39 -0.77 5.88 -10.76
CA ALA A 39 -0.31 7.17 -11.26
C ALA A 39 0.18 8.08 -10.11
N ASP A 40 -0.54 8.12 -8.99
CA ASP A 40 -0.12 8.88 -7.80
C ASP A 40 1.20 8.35 -7.23
N ILE A 41 1.39 7.02 -7.26
CA ILE A 41 2.66 6.39 -6.84
C ILE A 41 3.79 6.78 -7.79
N ALA A 42 3.56 6.76 -9.11
CA ALA A 42 4.55 7.17 -10.09
C ALA A 42 4.91 8.66 -9.98
N GLU A 43 3.94 9.52 -9.69
CA GLU A 43 4.15 10.94 -9.40
C GLU A 43 5.01 11.12 -8.13
N ALA A 44 4.68 10.44 -7.04
CA ALA A 44 5.48 10.48 -5.81
C ALA A 44 6.91 9.97 -6.04
N MET A 45 7.09 8.93 -6.84
CA MET A 45 8.43 8.46 -7.26
C MET A 45 9.16 9.51 -8.08
N SER A 46 8.46 10.24 -8.96
CA SER A 46 9.07 11.31 -9.76
C SER A 46 9.60 12.43 -8.89
N VAL A 47 8.85 12.81 -7.86
CA VAL A 47 9.26 13.79 -6.85
C VAL A 47 10.52 13.32 -6.11
N VAL A 48 10.55 12.07 -5.63
CA VAL A 48 11.66 11.55 -4.84
C VAL A 48 12.93 11.32 -5.67
N LEU A 49 12.79 10.89 -6.92
CA LEU A 49 13.92 10.57 -7.80
C LEU A 49 14.40 11.76 -8.66
N GLU A 50 13.71 12.91 -8.59
CA GLU A 50 13.97 14.10 -9.40
C GLU A 50 14.04 13.79 -10.91
N ARG A 51 13.22 12.85 -11.38
CA ARG A 51 13.11 12.47 -12.79
C ARG A 51 11.70 12.01 -13.11
N GLU A 52 11.30 12.11 -14.37
CA GLU A 52 10.00 11.65 -14.81
C GLU A 52 9.87 10.11 -14.66
N VAL A 53 8.82 9.69 -13.95
CA VAL A 53 8.39 8.30 -13.79
C VAL A 53 6.90 8.24 -14.12
N THR A 54 6.53 7.43 -15.11
CA THR A 54 5.15 7.29 -15.57
C THR A 54 4.60 5.91 -15.25
N TYR A 55 3.33 5.83 -14.84
CA TYR A 55 2.61 4.58 -14.78
C TYR A 55 2.18 4.13 -16.18
N GLN A 56 2.54 2.90 -16.56
CA GLN A 56 2.07 2.24 -17.78
C GLN A 56 1.09 1.12 -17.41
N PRO A 57 -0.21 1.27 -17.69
CA PRO A 57 -1.15 0.18 -17.48
C PRO A 57 -0.88 -0.96 -18.46
N VAL A 58 -0.94 -2.19 -17.96
CA VAL A 58 -0.79 -3.43 -18.73
C VAL A 58 -1.85 -4.43 -18.29
N THR A 59 -2.14 -5.43 -19.13
CA THR A 59 -3.02 -6.52 -18.71
C THR A 59 -2.34 -7.44 -17.70
N PRO A 60 -3.08 -8.20 -16.88
CA PRO A 60 -2.51 -9.18 -15.95
C PRO A 60 -1.59 -10.19 -16.63
N GLU A 61 -1.93 -10.62 -17.86
CA GLU A 61 -1.11 -11.54 -18.65
C GLU A 61 0.21 -10.89 -19.08
N GLN A 62 0.17 -9.61 -19.47
CA GLN A 62 1.36 -8.85 -19.83
C GLN A 62 2.27 -8.64 -18.61
N LEU A 63 1.70 -8.31 -17.45
CA LEU A 63 2.45 -8.18 -16.20
C LEU A 63 3.11 -9.49 -15.81
N ARG A 64 2.36 -10.60 -15.79
CA ARG A 64 2.90 -11.94 -15.48
C ARG A 64 4.03 -12.32 -16.42
N ALA A 65 3.84 -12.12 -17.72
CA ALA A 65 4.86 -12.43 -18.73
C ALA A 65 6.13 -11.58 -18.55
N ALA A 66 5.98 -10.28 -18.22
CA ALA A 66 7.11 -9.40 -17.94
C ALA A 66 7.89 -9.82 -16.69
N LEU A 67 7.19 -10.16 -15.60
CA LEU A 67 7.81 -10.65 -14.36
C LEU A 67 8.57 -11.96 -14.59
N VAL A 68 7.97 -12.95 -15.27
CA VAL A 68 8.66 -14.21 -15.60
C VAL A 68 9.89 -13.96 -16.48
N LYS A 69 9.80 -13.06 -17.45
CA LYS A 69 10.93 -12.69 -18.31
C LYS A 69 12.08 -12.06 -17.52
N SER A 70 11.80 -11.38 -16.40
CA SER A 70 12.83 -10.85 -15.48
C SER A 70 13.49 -11.91 -14.58
N GLY A 71 13.07 -13.18 -14.70
CA GLY A 71 13.60 -14.29 -13.92
C GLY A 71 12.79 -14.62 -12.66
N MET A 72 11.62 -13.99 -12.47
CA MET A 72 10.71 -14.35 -11.40
C MET A 72 10.07 -15.71 -11.65
N ASP A 73 9.85 -16.47 -10.59
CA ASP A 73 9.07 -17.71 -10.64
C ASP A 73 7.63 -17.46 -11.16
N GLY A 74 7.10 -18.44 -11.90
CA GLY A 74 5.80 -18.31 -12.58
C GLY A 74 4.60 -18.24 -11.63
N GLU A 75 4.66 -18.90 -10.49
CA GLU A 75 3.59 -18.90 -9.48
C GLU A 75 3.55 -17.55 -8.77
N LEU A 76 4.72 -17.06 -8.33
CA LEU A 76 4.83 -15.73 -7.71
C LEU A 76 4.41 -14.62 -8.68
N ALA A 77 4.81 -14.69 -9.94
CA ALA A 77 4.39 -13.73 -10.96
C ALA A 77 2.87 -13.74 -11.18
N GLY A 78 2.25 -14.92 -11.15
CA GLY A 78 0.80 -15.06 -11.25
C GLY A 78 0.08 -14.45 -10.06
N PHE A 79 0.59 -14.69 -8.84
CA PHE A 79 0.07 -14.09 -7.61
C PHE A 79 0.15 -12.55 -7.62
N LEU A 80 1.28 -11.98 -8.04
CA LEU A 80 1.41 -10.51 -8.13
C LEU A 80 0.45 -9.91 -9.16
N ALA A 81 0.25 -10.58 -10.30
CA ALA A 81 -0.70 -10.12 -11.31
C ALA A 81 -2.16 -10.14 -10.80
N SER A 82 -2.55 -11.12 -9.98
CA SER A 82 -3.91 -11.17 -9.40
C SER A 82 -4.12 -10.16 -8.27
N LEU A 83 -3.06 -9.74 -7.58
CA LEU A 83 -3.13 -8.62 -6.64
C LEU A 83 -3.51 -7.31 -7.36
N ASP A 84 -2.96 -7.05 -8.54
CA ASP A 84 -3.30 -5.87 -9.35
C ASP A 84 -4.77 -5.88 -9.78
N GLU A 85 -5.31 -7.04 -10.15
CA GLU A 85 -6.75 -7.20 -10.44
C GLU A 85 -7.60 -6.87 -9.19
N THR A 86 -7.15 -7.34 -8.03
CA THR A 86 -7.84 -7.13 -6.74
C THR A 86 -7.80 -5.64 -6.32
N ILE A 87 -6.68 -4.96 -6.56
CA ILE A 87 -6.53 -3.50 -6.35
C ILE A 87 -7.41 -2.72 -7.33
N ALA A 88 -7.51 -3.16 -8.59
CA ALA A 88 -8.38 -2.57 -9.59
C ALA A 88 -9.86 -2.74 -9.23
N ALA A 89 -10.24 -3.88 -8.64
CA ALA A 89 -11.56 -4.14 -8.10
C ALA A 89 -11.89 -3.34 -6.81
N GLY A 90 -10.92 -2.58 -6.27
CA GLY A 90 -11.13 -1.69 -5.13
C GLY A 90 -11.10 -2.38 -3.77
N VAL A 91 -10.67 -3.65 -3.70
CA VAL A 91 -10.65 -4.43 -2.45
C VAL A 91 -9.68 -3.84 -1.41
N PHE A 92 -8.65 -3.13 -1.85
CA PHE A 92 -7.68 -2.46 -1.00
C PHE A 92 -7.95 -0.95 -0.81
N ALA A 93 -9.14 -0.49 -1.18
CA ALA A 93 -9.53 0.89 -0.92
C ALA A 93 -9.73 1.14 0.58
N ARG A 94 -9.58 2.40 0.99
CA ARG A 94 -9.78 2.84 2.36
C ARG A 94 -11.14 2.42 2.90
N THR A 95 -11.13 1.81 4.07
CA THR A 95 -12.32 1.30 4.77
C THR A 95 -12.67 2.12 6.01
N GLY A 96 -11.76 2.95 6.53
CA GLY A 96 -11.97 3.74 7.74
C GLY A 96 -10.75 4.60 8.13
N ASP A 97 -10.70 5.00 9.39
CA ASP A 97 -9.65 5.84 10.02
C ASP A 97 -9.04 5.20 11.27
N ASP A 98 -9.24 3.88 11.46
CA ASP A 98 -8.75 3.17 12.66
C ASP A 98 -7.26 3.35 12.88
N LEU A 99 -6.47 3.33 11.82
CA LEU A 99 -5.02 3.45 11.93
C LEU A 99 -4.61 4.82 12.48
N SER A 100 -5.07 5.92 11.88
CA SER A 100 -4.76 7.28 12.33
C SER A 100 -5.33 7.59 13.71
N ARG A 101 -6.50 7.02 14.04
CA ARG A 101 -7.08 7.10 15.39
C ARG A 101 -6.23 6.38 16.43
N LEU A 102 -5.73 5.17 16.13
CA LEU A 102 -4.89 4.40 17.05
C LEU A 102 -3.55 5.08 17.30
N ILE A 103 -2.89 5.59 16.24
CA ILE A 103 -1.56 6.23 16.37
C ILE A 103 -1.64 7.71 16.76
N GLY A 104 -2.83 8.31 16.81
CA GLY A 104 -3.05 9.69 17.25
C GLY A 104 -2.52 10.77 16.29
N ARG A 105 -2.20 10.41 15.04
CA ARG A 105 -1.69 11.32 13.99
C ARG A 105 -2.10 10.80 12.60
N PRO A 106 -2.05 11.65 11.55
CA PRO A 106 -2.19 11.17 10.19
C PRO A 106 -1.15 10.08 9.85
N THR A 107 -1.55 9.16 8.99
CA THR A 107 -0.71 8.12 8.39
C THR A 107 0.33 8.73 7.46
N THR A 108 1.45 8.02 7.30
CA THR A 108 2.58 8.47 6.48
C THR A 108 2.17 8.58 5.01
N GLY A 109 2.39 9.73 4.39
CA GLY A 109 2.11 9.95 2.96
C GLY A 109 3.12 9.27 2.03
N LEU A 110 2.80 9.17 0.73
CA LEU A 110 3.64 8.47 -0.25
C LEU A 110 5.09 8.97 -0.29
N VAL A 111 5.31 10.27 -0.44
CA VAL A 111 6.66 10.86 -0.55
C VAL A 111 7.48 10.59 0.71
N GLU A 112 6.89 10.82 1.88
CA GLU A 112 7.54 10.54 3.16
C GLU A 112 7.89 9.05 3.27
N GLY A 113 6.93 8.16 2.96
CA GLY A 113 7.14 6.71 2.99
C GLY A 113 8.21 6.20 2.02
N LEU A 114 8.32 6.82 0.84
CA LEU A 114 9.36 6.50 -0.15
C LEU A 114 10.75 7.01 0.24
N THR A 115 10.83 8.01 1.13
CA THR A 115 12.09 8.56 1.65
C THR A 115 12.51 7.99 3.01
N ALA A 116 11.63 7.22 3.65
CA ALA A 116 11.91 6.57 4.92
C ALA A 116 13.05 5.56 4.79
N LYS A 117 13.99 5.59 5.75
CA LYS A 117 15.16 4.72 5.81
C LYS A 117 14.88 3.41 6.55
#